data_AF-A0A1A9Z0Q0-F1
#
_entry.id   AF-A0A1A9Z0Q0-F1
#
_cell.length_a   1.000
_cell.length_b   1.000
_cell.length_c   1.000
_cell.angle_alpha   90.00
_cell.angle_beta   90.00
_cell.angle_gamma   90.00
#
_symmetry.space_group_name_H-M   'P 1'
#
loop_
_entity.id
_entity.type
_entity.pdbx_description
1 polymer ?
#
loop_
_entity_poly.entity_id
_entity_poly.type
_entity_poly.pdbx_seq_one_letter_code
_entity_poly.pdbx_strand_id
1 'polypeptide(L)'
;MSDFHQNGIIANFHNLADRKVEELEAELVGFSRKQKMGLILPSLFSELEGPALTHIIDELARVPYLEEIVIGLDRADRDQFLHAREFFSHLPQHHRILWNDGPRLKALDAELEKEGLSPTGAGQRPQCLVLYGLHAGFGSRDGGRSPRLRYRHL
;
A
#
# COMPACT_ATOMS: atom_id res chain seq x y z
N MET A 1 9.92 -8.04 -34.14
CA MET A 1 9.27 -7.14 -33.15
C MET A 1 7.77 -7.32 -33.27
N SER A 2 7.31 -8.48 -32.83
CA SER A 2 5.91 -8.90 -32.79
C SER A 2 5.73 -9.38 -31.36
N ASP A 3 5.08 -8.61 -30.51
CA ASP A 3 4.48 -9.09 -29.24
C ASP A 3 3.72 -7.97 -28.51
N PHE A 4 2.96 -7.18 -29.27
CA PHE A 4 1.79 -6.49 -28.70
C PHE A 4 0.52 -7.22 -29.19
N HIS A 5 0.42 -8.51 -28.86
CA HIS A 5 -0.85 -9.22 -28.89
C HIS A 5 -1.59 -8.95 -27.59
N GLN A 6 -2.30 -7.81 -27.54
CA GLN A 6 -3.34 -7.63 -26.52
C GLN A 6 -4.50 -8.57 -26.88
N ASN A 7 -4.68 -9.62 -26.08
CA ASN A 7 -5.86 -10.48 -26.18
C ASN A 7 -7.11 -9.59 -26.07
N GLY A 8 -7.90 -9.59 -27.13
CA GLY A 8 -9.06 -8.72 -27.39
C GLY A 8 -10.26 -8.95 -26.48
N ILE A 9 -10.05 -8.85 -25.18
CA ILE A 9 -11.10 -8.50 -24.22
C ILE A 9 -10.60 -7.23 -23.53
N ILE A 10 -10.89 -6.08 -24.14
CA ILE A 10 -11.02 -4.87 -23.35
C ILE A 10 -12.18 -5.19 -22.41
N ALA A 11 -11.87 -5.45 -21.14
CA ALA A 11 -12.87 -5.47 -20.09
C ALA A 11 -13.42 -4.05 -20.03
N ASN A 12 -14.37 -3.75 -20.90
CA ASN A 12 -15.12 -2.52 -20.81
C ASN A 12 -15.66 -2.49 -19.38
N PHE A 13 -15.34 -1.44 -18.64
CA PHE A 13 -15.89 -1.13 -17.32
C PHE A 13 -17.39 -0.78 -17.41
N HIS A 14 -18.16 -1.50 -18.23
CA HIS A 14 -19.60 -1.34 -18.45
C HIS A 14 -20.39 -1.45 -17.14
N ASN A 15 -19.80 -2.08 -16.12
CA ASN A 15 -20.46 -2.33 -14.84
C ASN A 15 -20.08 -1.35 -13.72
N LEU A 16 -19.27 -0.32 -13.99
CA LEU A 16 -18.97 0.74 -13.01
C LEU A 16 -19.64 2.07 -13.34
N ALA A 17 -19.97 2.32 -14.61
CA ALA A 17 -20.51 3.61 -15.05
C ALA A 17 -21.99 3.85 -14.66
N ASP A 18 -22.81 2.79 -14.66
CA ASP A 18 -24.27 2.90 -14.44
C ASP A 18 -24.71 2.48 -13.03
N ARG A 19 -23.77 2.17 -12.13
CA ARG A 19 -24.06 1.74 -10.76
C ARG A 19 -23.99 2.90 -9.78
N LYS A 20 -24.89 2.90 -8.81
CA LYS A 20 -24.84 3.85 -7.69
C LYS A 20 -23.66 3.52 -6.78
N VAL A 21 -22.96 4.56 -6.31
CA VAL A 21 -21.80 4.41 -5.41
C VAL A 21 -22.21 3.67 -4.13
N GLU A 22 -23.39 3.97 -3.60
CA GLU A 22 -23.89 3.38 -2.36
C GLU A 22 -24.08 1.86 -2.49
N GLU A 23 -24.45 1.37 -3.67
CA GLU A 23 -24.59 -0.06 -3.94
C GLU A 23 -23.22 -0.76 -3.96
N LEU A 24 -22.21 -0.12 -4.56
CA LEU A 24 -20.83 -0.62 -4.58
C LEU A 24 -20.25 -0.64 -3.16
N GLU A 25 -20.46 0.42 -2.38
CA GLU A 25 -20.00 0.49 -1.00
C GLU A 25 -20.68 -0.56 -0.11
N ALA A 26 -21.97 -0.82 -0.31
CA ALA A 26 -22.67 -1.88 0.42
C ALA A 26 -22.09 -3.27 0.13
N GLU A 27 -21.72 -3.56 -1.13
CA GLU A 27 -21.03 -4.79 -1.51
C GLU A 27 -19.64 -4.90 -0.86
N LEU A 28 -18.87 -3.82 -0.90
CA LEU A 28 -17.54 -3.75 -0.28
C LEU A 28 -17.61 -3.96 1.24
N VAL A 29 -18.61 -3.39 1.92
CA VAL A 29 -18.87 -3.64 3.34
C VAL A 29 -19.27 -5.09 3.60
N GLY A 30 -20.04 -5.71 2.70
CA GLY A 30 -20.35 -7.13 2.77
C GLY A 30 -19.10 -8.01 2.62
N PHE A 31 -18.20 -7.63 1.70
CA PHE A 31 -16.97 -8.35 1.42
C PHE A 31 -15.94 -8.21 2.54
N SER A 32 -15.79 -7.02 3.12
CA SER A 32 -14.82 -6.74 4.19
C SER A 32 -15.00 -7.65 5.42
N ARG A 33 -16.24 -8.09 5.66
CA ARG A 33 -16.59 -9.05 6.74
C ARG A 33 -16.00 -10.44 6.52
N LYS A 34 -15.81 -10.85 5.27
CA LYS A 34 -15.28 -12.16 4.89
C LYS A 34 -13.76 -12.11 4.66
N GLN A 35 -13.30 -11.03 4.04
CA GLN A 35 -11.90 -10.83 3.71
C GLN A 35 -11.50 -9.40 4.04
N LYS A 36 -10.50 -9.25 4.92
CA LYS A 36 -9.94 -7.94 5.27
C LYS A 36 -9.41 -7.26 4.02
N MET A 37 -9.83 -6.01 3.79
CA MET A 37 -9.36 -5.22 2.67
C MET A 37 -8.29 -4.24 3.13
N GLY A 38 -7.19 -4.23 2.39
CA GLY A 38 -6.10 -3.28 2.57
C GLY A 38 -5.96 -2.39 1.35
N LEU A 39 -5.61 -1.12 1.58
CA LEU A 39 -5.25 -0.18 0.52
C LEU A 39 -3.75 0.07 0.54
N ILE A 40 -3.15 0.12 -0.64
CA ILE A 40 -1.77 0.58 -0.82
C ILE A 40 -1.83 1.98 -1.44
N LEU A 41 -1.24 2.95 -0.75
CA LEU A 41 -1.18 4.35 -1.18
C LEU A 41 0.28 4.76 -1.44
N PRO A 42 0.78 4.65 -2.67
CA PRO A 42 2.08 5.21 -3.03
C PRO A 42 1.97 6.74 -3.10
N SER A 43 2.92 7.44 -2.48
CA SER A 43 2.96 8.90 -2.49
C SER A 43 4.38 9.45 -2.34
N LEU A 44 4.64 10.58 -3.01
CA LEU A 44 5.85 11.39 -2.83
C LEU A 44 5.64 12.39 -1.69
N PHE A 45 6.70 12.73 -0.96
CA PHE A 45 6.60 13.77 0.08
C PHE A 45 6.01 15.09 -0.44
N SER A 46 6.38 15.51 -1.66
CA SER A 46 5.87 16.74 -2.28
C SER A 46 4.35 16.75 -2.51
N GLU A 47 3.70 15.59 -2.51
CA GLU A 47 2.25 15.49 -2.69
C GLU A 47 1.47 15.77 -1.39
N LEU A 48 2.13 15.67 -0.23
CA LEU A 48 1.50 15.95 1.07
C LEU A 48 1.11 17.43 1.21
N GLU A 49 1.82 18.32 0.52
CA GLU A 49 1.49 19.75 0.47
C GLU A 49 0.36 20.05 -0.54
N GLY A 50 -0.01 19.07 -1.38
CA GLY A 50 -1.00 19.23 -2.43
C GLY A 50 -2.44 19.02 -1.93
N PRO A 51 -3.42 19.83 -2.39
CA PRO A 51 -4.81 19.68 -1.98
C PRO A 51 -5.42 18.32 -2.38
N ALA A 52 -4.91 17.72 -3.45
CA ALA A 52 -5.38 16.44 -3.96
C ALA A 52 -5.21 15.30 -2.94
N LEU A 53 -4.06 15.21 -2.27
CA LEU A 53 -3.83 14.15 -1.29
C LEU A 53 -4.70 14.34 -0.05
N THR A 54 -4.87 15.58 0.41
CA THR A 54 -5.79 15.90 1.50
C THR A 54 -7.22 15.43 1.18
N HIS A 55 -7.72 15.70 -0.03
CA HIS A 55 -9.04 15.22 -0.44
C HIS A 55 -9.13 13.69 -0.48
N ILE A 56 -8.08 13.00 -0.95
CA ILE A 56 -8.04 11.52 -0.93
C ILE A 56 -8.12 11.01 0.50
N ILE A 57 -7.37 11.60 1.42
CA ILE A 57 -7.37 11.22 2.84
C ILE A 57 -8.73 11.48 3.49
N ASP A 58 -9.37 12.60 3.17
CA ASP A 58 -10.72 12.93 3.68
C ASP A 58 -11.77 11.91 3.24
N GLU A 59 -11.72 11.47 1.98
CA GLU A 59 -12.62 10.42 1.48
C GLU A 59 -12.28 9.06 2.09
N LEU A 60 -10.99 8.72 2.20
CA LEU A 60 -10.55 7.49 2.85
C LEU A 60 -10.94 7.44 4.33
N ALA A 61 -10.96 8.56 5.03
CA ALA A 61 -11.37 8.60 6.44
C ALA A 61 -12.85 8.21 6.64
N ARG A 62 -13.68 8.32 5.60
CA ARG A 62 -15.12 8.02 5.66
C ARG A 62 -15.44 6.57 5.30
N VAL A 63 -14.55 5.86 4.60
CA VAL A 63 -14.88 4.52 4.09
C VAL A 63 -14.86 3.46 5.21
N PRO A 64 -15.96 2.69 5.39
CA PRO A 64 -16.09 1.75 6.50
C PRO A 64 -15.53 0.35 6.23
N TYR A 65 -15.03 0.10 5.01
CA TYR A 65 -14.67 -1.24 4.54
C TYR A 65 -13.16 -1.50 4.48
N LEU A 66 -12.32 -0.47 4.67
CA LEU A 66 -10.87 -0.60 4.73
C LEU A 66 -10.41 -0.89 6.16
N GLU A 67 -9.66 -1.99 6.33
CA GLU A 67 -9.08 -2.38 7.62
C GLU A 67 -7.68 -1.78 7.81
N GLU A 68 -6.88 -1.75 6.74
CA GLU A 68 -5.50 -1.29 6.78
C GLU A 68 -5.14 -0.43 5.56
N ILE A 69 -4.37 0.63 5.79
CA ILE A 69 -3.80 1.46 4.71
C ILE A 69 -2.27 1.43 4.84
N VAL A 70 -1.58 0.94 3.81
CA VAL A 70 -0.13 0.95 3.75
C VAL A 70 0.33 2.05 2.79
N ILE A 71 1.08 3.00 3.31
CA ILE A 71 1.48 4.22 2.63
C ILE A 71 2.95 4.10 2.26
N GLY A 72 3.27 4.08 0.98
CA GLY A 72 4.66 4.12 0.51
C GLY A 72 5.09 5.57 0.37
N LEU A 73 6.04 6.03 1.20
CA LEU A 73 6.58 7.39 1.15
C LEU A 73 7.94 7.41 0.44
N ASP A 74 7.98 8.09 -0.69
CA ASP A 74 9.18 8.33 -1.50
C ASP A 74 9.72 9.76 -1.37
N ARG A 75 11.03 9.88 -1.59
CA ARG A 75 11.78 11.14 -1.65
C ARG A 75 11.57 12.02 -0.42
N ALA A 76 11.60 11.38 0.75
CA ALA A 76 11.51 12.04 2.03
C ALA A 76 12.83 11.94 2.79
N ASP A 77 13.22 13.00 3.49
CA ASP A 77 14.20 12.93 4.58
C ASP A 77 13.53 12.55 5.93
N ARG A 78 14.32 12.56 7.01
CA ARG A 78 13.84 12.15 8.34
C ARG A 78 12.77 13.09 8.88
N ASP A 79 12.93 14.39 8.72
CA ASP A 79 12.02 15.39 9.27
C ASP A 79 10.72 15.41 8.45
N GLN A 80 10.85 15.25 7.14
CA GLN A 80 9.75 15.04 6.19
C GLN A 80 8.96 13.76 6.49
N PHE A 81 9.63 12.66 6.85
CA PHE A 81 8.95 11.44 7.28
C PHE A 81 8.15 11.64 8.58
N LEU A 82 8.69 12.39 9.55
CA LEU A 82 7.96 12.72 10.78
C LEU A 82 6.73 13.57 10.49
N HIS A 83 6.85 14.54 9.59
CA HIS A 83 5.72 15.35 9.12
C HIS A 83 4.66 14.49 8.42
N ALA A 84 5.07 13.57 7.55
CA ALA A 84 4.16 12.63 6.90
C ALA A 84 3.39 11.77 7.91
N ARG A 85 4.06 11.32 8.98
CA ARG A 85 3.40 10.56 10.04
C ARG A 85 2.32 11.36 10.76
N GLU A 86 2.54 12.64 10.97
CA GLU A 86 1.51 13.53 11.54
C GLU A 86 0.38 13.77 10.54
N PHE A 87 0.70 14.00 9.26
CA PHE A 87 -0.29 14.17 8.19
C PHE A 87 -1.25 12.97 8.07
N PHE A 88 -0.73 11.75 8.02
CA PHE A 88 -1.57 10.55 7.90
C PHE A 88 -2.24 10.13 9.21
N SER A 89 -1.89 10.73 10.36
CA SER A 89 -2.56 10.43 11.64
C SER A 89 -4.04 10.83 11.67
N HIS A 90 -4.49 11.64 10.71
CA HIS A 90 -5.90 12.00 10.52
C HIS A 90 -6.76 10.81 10.07
N LEU A 91 -6.16 9.75 9.51
CA LEU A 91 -6.89 8.54 9.14
C LEU A 91 -7.32 7.77 10.39
N PRO A 92 -8.63 7.51 10.59
CA PRO A 92 -9.10 6.72 11.72
C PRO A 92 -8.76 5.24 11.61
N GLN A 93 -8.52 4.73 10.39
CA GLN A 93 -8.13 3.34 10.17
C GLN A 93 -6.67 3.09 10.57
N HIS A 94 -6.35 1.83 10.85
CA HIS A 94 -4.97 1.42 11.08
C HIS A 94 -4.14 1.66 9.80
N HIS A 95 -3.08 2.46 9.93
CA HIS A 95 -2.20 2.74 8.80
C HIS A 95 -0.73 2.53 9.15
N ARG A 96 0.06 2.25 8.12
CA ARG A 96 1.51 2.05 8.22
C ARG A 96 2.20 2.85 7.14
N ILE A 97 3.27 3.55 7.51
CA ILE A 97 4.07 4.30 6.56
C ILE A 97 5.37 3.54 6.32
N LEU A 98 5.62 3.22 5.05
CA LEU A 98 6.84 2.63 4.55
C LEU A 98 7.70 3.72 3.95
N TRP A 99 8.78 4.08 4.63
CA TRP A 99 9.74 5.06 4.12
C TRP A 99 10.76 4.38 3.22
N ASN A 100 10.64 4.62 1.91
CA ASN A 100 11.41 3.88 0.91
C ASN A 100 12.88 4.31 0.86
N ASP A 101 13.15 5.60 1.06
CA ASP A 101 14.52 6.12 1.14
C ASP A 101 15.16 5.96 2.52
N GLY A 102 14.41 5.37 3.47
CA GLY A 102 14.83 5.17 4.83
C GLY A 102 16.00 4.18 4.95
N PRO A 103 16.83 4.32 6.00
CA PRO A 103 18.01 3.47 6.20
C PRO A 103 17.66 1.98 6.33
N ARG A 104 16.46 1.67 6.82
CA ARG A 104 15.98 0.29 7.00
C ARG A 104 15.67 -0.41 5.67
N LEU A 105 15.04 0.28 4.71
CA LEU A 105 14.74 -0.33 3.41
C LEU A 105 16.01 -0.53 2.60
N LYS A 106 16.93 0.45 2.63
CA LYS A 106 18.25 0.32 2.01
C LYS A 106 19.07 -0.84 2.56
N ALA A 107 18.99 -1.10 3.87
CA ALA A 107 19.66 -2.24 4.48
C ALA A 107 19.06 -3.58 4.01
N LEU A 108 17.72 -3.65 3.91
CA LEU A 108 17.03 -4.83 3.39
C LEU A 108 17.33 -5.06 1.91
N ASP A 109 17.36 -4.01 1.09
CA ASP A 109 17.73 -4.10 -0.32
C ASP A 109 19.16 -4.60 -0.50
N ALA A 110 20.09 -4.15 0.33
CA ALA A 110 21.48 -4.63 0.32
C ALA A 110 21.58 -6.12 0.74
N GLU A 111 20.72 -6.59 1.64
CA GLU A 111 20.64 -8.01 2.01
C GLU A 111 20.06 -8.85 0.87
N LEU A 112 19.00 -8.37 0.22
CA LEU A 112 18.41 -9.01 -0.95
C LEU A 112 19.37 -9.03 -2.15
N GLU A 113 20.18 -7.99 -2.32
CA GLU A 113 21.19 -7.91 -3.38
C GLU A 113 22.29 -8.94 -3.19
N LYS A 114 22.73 -9.16 -1.94
CA LYS A 114 23.71 -10.21 -1.61
C LYS A 114 23.20 -11.61 -1.96
N GLU A 115 21.91 -11.85 -1.75
CA GLU A 115 21.27 -13.15 -2.06
C GLU A 115 20.86 -13.27 -3.54
N GLY A 116 21.12 -12.26 -4.38
CA GLY A 116 20.72 -12.24 -5.79
C GLY A 116 19.21 -12.16 -6.00
N LEU A 117 18.46 -11.77 -4.97
CA LEU A 117 17.00 -11.65 -4.97
C LEU A 117 16.51 -10.22 -5.20
N SER A 118 17.43 -9.25 -5.31
CA SER A 118 17.09 -7.84 -5.53
C SER A 118 16.68 -7.58 -6.99
N PRO A 119 15.51 -6.94 -7.24
CA PRO A 119 15.09 -6.58 -8.58
C PRO A 119 16.06 -5.56 -9.23
N THR A 120 16.10 -5.47 -10.57
CA THR A 120 17.18 -4.74 -11.29
C THR A 120 16.84 -3.32 -11.83
N GLY A 121 15.60 -2.78 -11.72
CA GLY A 121 15.21 -1.45 -12.29
C GLY A 121 14.80 -0.32 -11.30
N ALA A 122 15.50 0.82 -11.24
CA ALA A 122 15.40 1.81 -10.13
C ALA A 122 14.03 2.51 -10.13
N GLY A 123 13.34 2.54 -8.97
CA GLY A 123 12.11 3.32 -8.77
C GLY A 123 10.85 2.51 -8.45
N GLN A 124 10.79 1.21 -8.73
CA GLN A 124 9.62 0.35 -8.39
C GLN A 124 9.95 -0.84 -7.47
N ARG A 125 11.24 -1.04 -7.15
CA ARG A 125 11.75 -2.35 -6.67
C ARG A 125 11.41 -2.69 -5.22
N PRO A 126 11.65 -1.81 -4.22
CA PRO A 126 11.51 -2.22 -2.84
C PRO A 126 10.10 -2.01 -2.31
N GLN A 127 9.34 -1.07 -2.87
CA GLN A 127 7.94 -0.82 -2.51
C GLN A 127 7.09 -2.05 -2.74
N CYS A 128 7.07 -2.58 -3.97
CA CYS A 128 6.21 -3.70 -4.30
C CYS A 128 6.55 -4.92 -3.42
N LEU A 129 7.83 -5.30 -3.31
CA LEU A 129 8.21 -6.49 -2.55
C LEU A 129 7.93 -6.36 -1.04
N VAL A 130 8.17 -5.17 -0.46
CA VAL A 130 7.91 -4.94 0.97
C VAL A 130 6.42 -4.79 1.25
N LEU A 131 5.65 -4.17 0.35
CA LEU A 131 4.19 -4.10 0.43
C LEU A 131 3.55 -5.49 0.30
N TYR A 132 4.00 -6.29 -0.67
CA TYR A 132 3.56 -7.67 -0.82
C TYR A 132 3.99 -8.53 0.38
N GLY A 133 5.18 -8.33 0.95
CA GLY A 133 5.61 -9.04 2.17
C GLY A 133 4.80 -8.68 3.41
N LEU A 134 4.46 -7.39 3.59
CA LEU A 134 3.57 -6.92 4.64
C LEU A 134 2.16 -7.50 4.50
N HIS A 135 1.62 -7.55 3.28
CA HIS A 135 0.29 -8.10 3.02
C HIS A 135 0.25 -9.64 3.06
N ALA A 136 1.26 -10.33 2.52
CA ALA A 136 1.36 -11.80 2.54
C ALA A 136 1.51 -12.36 3.97
N GLY A 137 2.12 -11.61 4.89
CA GLY A 137 2.15 -11.93 6.32
C GLY A 137 0.76 -11.97 6.98
N PHE A 138 -0.26 -11.38 6.37
CA PHE A 138 -1.65 -11.44 6.87
C PHE A 138 -2.45 -12.63 6.33
N GLY A 139 -2.08 -13.20 5.18
CA GLY A 139 -2.77 -14.35 4.59
C GLY A 139 -2.51 -15.70 5.27
N SER A 140 -1.53 -15.79 6.17
CA SER A 140 -1.07 -17.05 6.79
C SER A 140 -1.40 -17.18 8.27
N ARG A 141 -2.55 -16.67 8.74
CA ARG A 141 -3.07 -17.00 10.07
C ARG A 141 -4.03 -18.19 10.04
N ASP A 142 -3.64 -19.25 9.36
CA ASP A 142 -4.08 -20.61 9.71
C ASP A 142 -3.02 -21.25 10.61
N GLY A 143 -3.49 -21.89 11.68
CA GLY A 143 -2.69 -22.28 12.85
C GLY A 143 -1.49 -23.17 12.52
N GLY A 144 -0.29 -22.60 12.58
CA GLY A 144 0.95 -23.37 12.51
C GLY A 144 2.20 -22.50 12.59
N ARG A 145 2.71 -22.27 13.80
CA ARG A 145 4.02 -21.67 14.13
C ARG A 145 4.45 -20.47 13.28
N SER A 146 4.05 -19.27 13.70
CA SER A 146 4.65 -18.02 13.23
C SER A 146 6.14 -17.93 13.63
N PRO A 147 7.06 -17.58 12.71
CA PRO A 147 8.29 -16.91 13.09
C PRO A 147 7.92 -15.49 13.51
N ARG A 148 8.02 -15.20 14.81
CA ARG A 148 7.90 -13.85 15.36
C ARG A 148 9.06 -12.99 14.84
N LEU A 149 8.88 -12.32 13.71
CA LEU A 149 9.69 -11.16 13.36
C LEU A 149 9.35 -10.04 14.33
N ARG A 150 10.17 -9.95 15.40
CA ARG A 150 10.12 -8.89 16.40
C ARG A 150 10.51 -7.57 15.74
N TYR A 151 9.54 -6.77 15.33
CA TYR A 151 9.74 -5.34 15.22
C TYR A 151 9.46 -4.71 16.58
N ARG A 152 10.47 -4.70 17.44
CA ARG A 152 10.47 -3.90 18.68
C ARG A 152 11.90 -3.41 18.94
N HIS A 153 12.05 -2.09 18.90
CA HIS A 153 13.26 -1.29 19.17
C HIS A 153 14.40 -1.37 18.15
N LEU A 154 14.48 -0.34 17.29
CA LEU A 154 15.57 0.64 17.15
C LEU A 154 15.45 1.37 15.81
#